data_AF-A0A537LG20-F1
#
_entry.id   AF-A0A537LG20-F1
#
_cell.length_a   1.000
_cell.length_b   1.000
_cell.length_c   1.000
_cell.angle_alpha   90.00
_cell.angle_beta   90.00
_cell.angle_gamma   90.00
#
_symmetry.space_group_name_H-M   'P 1'
#
loop_
_entity.id
_entity.type
_entity.pdbx_description
1 polymer ?
#
loop_
_entity_poly.entity_id
_entity_poly.type
_entity_poly.pdbx_seq_one_letter_code
_entity_poly.pdbx_strand_id
1 'polypeptide(L)'
;VDVSDRANPSIISRFDYVPPFHGGALGATHTAAPVITAEDKHPTLVVLTDEIIACPPGYGRIVDISDLSNPVMISTLRIPHVTDNFDPARGSFSCATNGHYIHHPWFDARSPSLLYVAWIEEGVRVWDISNPFLPREIGYYLSPRYPGRFPNRQVREVYQDPDTSLLYMTDANGAGITVLRWVGPIPSRTVIPAAYPGAR
;
A
#
# COMPACT_ATOMS: atom_id res chain seq x y z
N VAL A 1 -6.27 8.43 15.98
CA VAL A 1 -7.42 8.89 16.78
C VAL A 1 -7.72 7.84 17.84
N ASP A 2 -8.02 8.24 19.07
CA ASP A 2 -8.54 7.36 20.10
C ASP A 2 -10.07 7.35 19.97
N VAL A 3 -10.62 6.14 19.83
CA VAL A 3 -12.06 5.87 19.68
C VAL A 3 -12.55 4.89 20.74
N SER A 4 -11.83 4.75 21.86
CA SER A 4 -12.22 3.91 23.00
C SER A 4 -13.58 4.33 23.58
N ASP A 5 -13.87 5.64 23.61
CA ASP A 5 -15.22 6.17 23.69
C ASP A 5 -15.69 6.62 22.30
N ARG A 6 -16.55 5.79 21.68
CA ARG A 6 -17.11 6.07 20.34
C ARG A 6 -17.91 7.38 20.28
N ALA A 7 -18.44 7.88 21.40
CA ALA A 7 -19.21 9.12 21.45
C ALA A 7 -18.30 10.35 21.60
N ASN A 8 -17.07 10.15 22.06
CA ASN A 8 -16.11 11.22 22.31
C ASN A 8 -14.71 10.87 21.76
N PRO A 9 -14.55 10.77 20.43
CA PRO A 9 -13.27 10.49 19.81
C PRO A 9 -12.28 11.64 20.08
N SER A 10 -11.02 11.30 20.34
CA SER A 10 -9.95 12.29 20.51
C SER A 10 -8.79 12.07 19.55
N ILE A 11 -8.10 13.15 19.20
CA ILE A 11 -6.90 13.08 18.35
C ILE A 11 -5.70 12.78 19.24
N ILE A 12 -5.05 11.63 19.00
CA ILE A 12 -3.78 11.26 19.66
C ILE A 12 -2.62 12.06 19.01
N SER A 13 -2.52 12.00 17.68
CA SER A 13 -1.51 12.69 16.88
C SER A 13 -2.01 12.91 15.45
N ARG A 14 -1.27 13.73 14.70
CA ARG A 14 -1.43 13.92 13.26
C ARG A 14 -0.08 13.66 12.60
N PHE A 15 -0.05 12.71 11.68
CA PHE A 15 1.12 12.45 10.83
C PHE A 15 0.87 13.09 9.46
N ASP A 16 1.56 14.19 9.18
CA ASP A 16 1.50 14.88 7.90
C ASP A 16 2.81 14.68 7.14
N TYR A 17 2.71 14.12 5.95
CA TYR A 17 3.86 13.87 5.08
C TYR A 17 3.74 14.65 3.76
N VAL A 18 2.79 15.58 3.66
CA VAL A 18 2.58 16.49 2.53
C VAL A 18 2.52 17.93 3.07
N PRO A 19 3.65 18.66 3.17
CA PRO A 19 5.02 18.36 2.69
C PRO A 19 5.80 17.35 3.57
N PRO A 20 6.94 16.77 3.08
CA PRO A 20 7.68 17.12 1.85
C PRO A 20 7.24 16.37 0.60
N PHE A 21 6.38 15.36 0.71
CA PHE A 21 5.92 14.62 -0.45
C PHE A 21 4.80 15.36 -1.18
N HIS A 22 4.64 15.03 -2.45
CA HIS A 22 3.50 15.48 -3.25
C HIS A 22 2.22 14.80 -2.74
N GLY A 23 1.14 15.58 -2.55
CA GLY A 23 -0.17 15.08 -2.12
C GLY A 23 -1.26 15.15 -3.17
N GLY A 24 -0.94 15.53 -4.41
CA GLY A 24 -1.94 15.71 -5.46
C GLY A 24 -3.03 16.72 -5.13
N ALA A 25 -4.12 16.68 -5.90
CA ALA A 25 -5.27 17.56 -5.71
C ALA A 25 -6.29 17.04 -4.68
N LEU A 26 -6.28 15.74 -4.35
CA LEU A 26 -7.27 15.09 -3.50
C LEU A 26 -6.73 14.65 -2.12
N GLY A 27 -5.45 14.91 -1.84
CA GLY A 27 -4.74 14.35 -0.67
C GLY A 27 -4.01 13.04 -1.03
N ALA A 28 -3.06 12.66 -0.18
CA ALA A 28 -2.23 11.49 -0.42
C ALA A 28 -2.93 10.21 0.02
N THR A 29 -3.16 10.03 1.32
CA THR A 29 -3.57 8.74 1.90
C THR A 29 -5.00 8.36 1.53
N HIS A 30 -5.16 7.17 0.94
CA HIS A 30 -6.44 6.54 0.66
C HIS A 30 -6.75 5.40 1.64
N THR A 31 -5.80 4.49 1.88
CA THR A 31 -5.96 3.39 2.85
C THR A 31 -4.85 3.42 3.90
N ALA A 32 -5.23 3.10 5.14
CA ALA A 32 -4.33 2.78 6.24
C ALA A 32 -4.59 1.34 6.71
N ALA A 33 -3.66 0.44 6.45
CA ALA A 33 -3.78 -0.99 6.69
C ALA A 33 -2.82 -1.42 7.83
N PRO A 34 -3.32 -1.69 9.05
CA PRO A 34 -2.45 -2.11 10.15
C PRO A 34 -1.85 -3.48 9.88
N VAL A 35 -0.56 -3.64 10.17
CA VAL A 35 0.14 -4.94 10.08
C VAL A 35 -0.15 -5.72 11.36
N ILE A 36 -1.13 -6.62 11.31
CA ILE A 36 -1.53 -7.44 12.46
C ILE A 36 -0.63 -8.67 12.56
N THR A 37 0.27 -8.70 13.54
CA THR A 37 1.16 -9.85 13.80
C THR A 37 0.68 -10.75 14.94
N ALA A 38 -0.23 -10.26 15.78
CA ALA A 38 -0.90 -11.00 16.83
C ALA A 38 -2.27 -10.34 17.12
N GLU A 39 -3.32 -11.14 17.28
CA GLU A 39 -4.69 -10.63 17.46
C GLU A 39 -4.91 -9.91 18.80
N ASP A 40 -4.11 -10.25 19.81
CA ASP A 40 -4.20 -9.71 21.17
C ASP A 40 -3.34 -8.46 21.40
N LYS A 41 -2.64 -7.97 20.37
CA LYS A 41 -1.71 -6.84 20.46
C LYS A 41 -2.09 -5.72 19.51
N HIS A 42 -1.84 -4.49 19.96
CA HIS A 42 -1.90 -3.35 19.07
C HIS A 42 -0.82 -3.45 17.98
N PRO A 43 -1.17 -3.16 16.71
CA PRO A 43 -0.19 -3.13 15.63
C PRO A 43 0.82 -2.02 15.87
N THR A 44 2.09 -2.31 15.62
CA THR A 44 3.18 -1.32 15.67
C THR A 44 3.54 -0.76 14.31
N LEU A 45 2.97 -1.30 13.22
CA LEU A 45 3.21 -0.85 11.86
C LEU A 45 1.90 -0.66 11.12
N VAL A 46 1.87 0.30 10.21
CA VAL A 46 0.76 0.52 9.27
C VAL A 46 1.30 0.72 7.86
N VAL A 47 0.66 0.06 6.89
CA VAL A 47 0.89 0.30 5.46
C VAL A 47 -0.08 1.38 5.00
N LEU A 48 0.44 2.48 4.47
CA LEU A 48 -0.36 3.53 3.85
C LEU A 48 -0.27 3.41 2.33
N THR A 49 -1.38 3.62 1.64
CA THR A 49 -1.42 3.72 0.18
C THR A 49 -1.93 5.08 -0.26
N ASP A 50 -1.22 5.68 -1.21
CA ASP A 50 -1.56 7.01 -1.73
C ASP A 50 -2.35 6.92 -3.05
N GLU A 51 -3.64 7.27 -3.06
CA GLU A 51 -4.47 7.29 -4.29
C GLU A 51 -4.33 8.64 -5.03
N ILE A 52 -3.10 8.97 -5.42
CA ILE A 52 -2.82 10.21 -6.14
C ILE A 52 -2.96 9.99 -7.64
N ILE A 53 -4.11 10.44 -8.18
CA ILE A 53 -4.44 10.40 -9.62
C ILE A 53 -3.75 11.57 -10.35
N ALA A 54 -2.43 11.62 -10.31
CA ALA A 54 -1.63 12.71 -10.89
C ALA A 54 -0.19 12.26 -11.18
N CYS A 55 0.62 13.20 -11.66
CA CYS A 55 2.06 13.05 -11.81
C CYS A 55 2.78 13.99 -10.81
N PRO A 56 3.61 13.47 -9.90
CA PRO A 56 4.03 12.08 -9.75
C PRO A 56 2.93 11.19 -9.14
N PRO A 57 2.92 9.89 -9.47
CA PRO A 57 1.92 8.97 -8.96
C PRO A 57 2.09 8.69 -7.46
N GLY A 58 1.00 8.31 -6.80
CA GLY A 58 1.02 7.86 -5.42
C GLY A 58 1.67 6.49 -5.25
N TYR A 59 2.27 6.25 -4.09
CA TYR A 59 3.00 5.03 -3.76
C TYR A 59 2.82 4.66 -2.29
N GLY A 60 3.22 3.44 -1.92
CA GLY A 60 2.98 2.92 -0.57
C GLY A 60 4.00 3.41 0.45
N ARG A 61 3.64 3.42 1.73
CA ARG A 61 4.54 3.71 2.86
C ARG A 61 4.36 2.67 3.95
N ILE A 62 5.44 2.37 4.65
CA ILE A 62 5.36 1.69 5.94
C ILE A 62 5.69 2.73 7.00
N VAL A 63 4.79 2.86 7.98
CA VAL A 63 4.90 3.81 9.09
C VAL A 63 4.94 3.01 10.39
N ASP A 64 5.93 3.30 11.22
CA ASP A 64 6.00 2.88 12.61
C ASP A 64 5.01 3.70 13.44
N ILE A 65 4.15 2.98 14.15
CA ILE A 65 3.13 3.50 15.05
C ILE A 65 3.26 2.88 16.45
N SER A 66 4.44 2.33 16.78
CA SER A 66 4.76 1.86 18.15
C SER A 66 4.56 2.93 19.21
N ASP A 67 4.83 4.19 18.86
CA ASP A 67 4.39 5.38 19.61
C ASP A 67 3.31 6.11 18.81
N LEU A 68 2.06 5.96 19.25
CA LEU A 68 0.91 6.61 18.60
C LEU A 68 0.98 8.14 18.67
N SER A 69 1.74 8.72 19.59
CA SER A 69 1.95 10.16 19.69
C SER A 69 2.97 10.69 18.69
N ASN A 70 3.82 9.80 18.15
CA ASN A 70 4.90 10.15 17.22
C ASN A 70 5.07 9.09 16.10
N PRO A 71 4.15 9.03 15.13
CA PRO A 71 4.29 8.13 13.98
C PRO A 71 5.51 8.49 13.12
N VAL A 72 6.26 7.48 12.67
CA VAL A 72 7.47 7.68 11.86
C VAL A 72 7.41 6.85 10.59
N MET A 73 7.50 7.48 9.42
CA MET A 73 7.65 6.75 8.17
C MET A 73 9.05 6.14 8.08
N ILE A 74 9.12 4.83 7.89
CA ILE A 74 10.36 4.04 7.89
C ILE A 74 10.75 3.53 6.50
N SER A 75 9.80 3.36 5.59
CA SER A 75 10.09 2.96 4.21
C SER A 75 8.95 3.28 3.25
N THR A 76 9.19 3.02 1.96
CA THR A 76 8.23 3.22 0.87
C THR A 76 8.14 1.96 0.01
N LEU A 77 6.98 1.72 -0.59
CA LEU A 77 6.76 0.71 -1.62
C LEU A 77 6.85 1.42 -2.96
N ARG A 78 7.86 1.11 -3.78
CA ARG A 78 8.13 1.78 -5.06
C ARG A 78 8.38 0.74 -6.15
N ILE A 79 7.63 0.82 -7.24
CA ILE A 79 7.87 -0.02 -8.42
C ILE A 79 8.99 0.64 -9.24
N PRO A 80 10.12 -0.04 -9.52
CA PRO A 80 11.30 0.61 -10.13
C PRO A 80 11.05 1.29 -11.48
N HIS A 81 10.16 0.77 -12.31
CA HIS A 81 9.84 1.34 -13.62
C HIS A 81 8.76 2.43 -13.58
N VAL A 82 8.10 2.64 -12.44
CA VAL A 82 7.14 3.75 -12.25
C VAL A 82 7.94 4.97 -11.83
N THR A 83 8.22 5.85 -12.80
CA THR A 83 9.10 7.00 -12.60
C THR A 83 8.35 8.25 -12.16
N ASP A 84 8.96 9.03 -11.29
CA ASP A 84 8.63 10.41 -10.92
C ASP A 84 9.73 11.37 -11.38
N ASN A 85 10.12 11.25 -12.66
CA ASN A 85 11.18 12.07 -13.22
C ASN A 85 10.74 13.54 -13.31
N PHE A 86 11.52 14.45 -12.75
CA PHE A 86 11.31 15.89 -12.90
C PHE A 86 11.97 16.40 -14.18
N ASP A 87 11.23 17.09 -15.04
CA ASP A 87 11.75 17.83 -16.19
C ASP A 87 12.05 19.27 -15.76
N PRO A 88 13.33 19.67 -15.60
CA PRO A 88 13.69 21.01 -15.15
C PRO A 88 13.33 22.10 -16.17
N ALA A 89 13.26 21.77 -17.47
CA ALA A 89 12.92 22.74 -18.51
C ALA A 89 11.42 23.07 -18.48
N ARG A 90 10.58 22.08 -18.14
CA ARG A 90 9.13 22.27 -17.94
C ARG A 90 8.76 22.73 -16.54
N GLY A 91 9.63 22.51 -15.55
CA GLY A 91 9.33 22.78 -14.14
C GLY A 91 8.27 21.84 -13.56
N SER A 92 8.14 20.62 -14.10
CA SER A 92 7.11 19.66 -13.70
C SER A 92 7.58 18.21 -13.81
N PHE A 93 6.84 17.31 -13.15
CA PHE A 93 7.07 15.87 -13.28
C PHE A 93 6.57 15.34 -14.63
N SER A 94 7.29 14.35 -15.17
CA SER A 94 6.99 13.67 -16.43
C SER A 94 6.60 12.22 -16.16
N CYS A 95 5.36 11.88 -16.49
CA CYS A 95 4.79 10.54 -16.33
C CYS A 95 4.14 10.10 -17.64
N ALA A 96 4.21 8.80 -17.95
CA ALA A 96 3.55 8.24 -19.14
C ALA A 96 2.02 8.32 -19.06
N THR A 97 1.47 8.27 -17.85
CA THR A 97 0.04 8.27 -17.53
C THR A 97 -0.13 8.63 -16.04
N ASN A 98 -1.34 9.04 -15.67
CA ASN A 98 -1.74 9.30 -14.28
C ASN A 98 -2.32 8.05 -13.59
N GLY A 99 -2.20 6.87 -14.19
CA GLY A 99 -2.77 5.61 -13.68
C GLY A 99 -1.81 4.69 -12.92
N HIS A 100 -0.56 5.09 -12.70
CA HIS A 100 0.44 4.26 -11.99
C HIS A 100 0.38 4.41 -10.46
N TYR A 101 -0.78 4.73 -9.88
CA TYR A 101 -0.93 4.93 -8.44
C TYR A 101 -1.34 3.65 -7.71
N ILE A 102 -0.86 3.52 -6.48
CA ILE A 102 -1.23 2.46 -5.55
C ILE A 102 -2.67 2.66 -5.06
N HIS A 103 -3.39 1.58 -4.75
CA HIS A 103 -4.77 1.66 -4.28
C HIS A 103 -4.99 0.84 -3.00
N HIS A 104 -5.31 -0.45 -3.10
CA HIS A 104 -5.75 -1.26 -1.96
C HIS A 104 -4.69 -2.28 -1.52
N PRO A 105 -4.17 -2.20 -0.28
CA PRO A 105 -3.31 -3.22 0.32
C PRO A 105 -4.13 -4.34 1.00
N TRP A 106 -3.67 -5.59 0.90
CA TRP A 106 -4.25 -6.76 1.56
C TRP A 106 -3.16 -7.72 2.04
N PHE A 107 -3.18 -8.08 3.32
CA PHE A 107 -2.19 -9.02 3.90
C PHE A 107 -2.58 -10.47 3.64
N ASP A 108 -1.58 -11.34 3.45
CA ASP A 108 -1.81 -12.77 3.37
C ASP A 108 -2.21 -13.33 4.73
N ALA A 109 -3.30 -14.09 4.78
CA ALA A 109 -3.82 -14.72 5.99
C ALA A 109 -2.83 -15.70 6.63
N ARG A 110 -1.88 -16.24 5.86
CA ARG A 110 -0.85 -17.18 6.34
C ARG A 110 0.42 -16.48 6.80
N SER A 111 0.61 -15.20 6.43
CA SER A 111 1.77 -14.41 6.85
C SER A 111 1.52 -12.90 6.74
N PRO A 112 1.59 -12.15 7.86
CA PRO A 112 1.47 -10.69 7.83
C PRO A 112 2.66 -10.01 7.14
N SER A 113 3.72 -10.75 6.83
CA SER A 113 4.88 -10.29 6.08
C SER A 113 4.66 -10.31 4.56
N LEU A 114 3.59 -10.93 4.08
CA LEU A 114 3.26 -11.01 2.66
C LEU A 114 2.09 -10.06 2.36
N LEU A 115 2.34 -9.08 1.50
CA LEU A 115 1.40 -8.02 1.20
C LEU A 115 1.04 -8.05 -0.30
N TYR A 116 -0.24 -8.22 -0.60
CA TYR A 116 -0.82 -8.01 -1.91
C TYR A 116 -1.28 -6.56 -2.03
N VAL A 117 -1.06 -5.92 -3.18
CA VAL A 117 -1.45 -4.53 -3.38
C VAL A 117 -2.02 -4.36 -4.78
N ALA A 118 -3.27 -3.90 -4.88
CA ALA A 118 -3.83 -3.42 -6.13
C ALA A 118 -3.23 -2.06 -6.49
N TRP A 119 -2.78 -1.93 -7.73
CA TRP A 119 -1.99 -0.78 -8.21
C TRP A 119 -2.43 -0.35 -9.62
N ILE A 120 -3.74 -0.27 -9.85
CA ILE A 120 -4.38 0.29 -11.05
C ILE A 120 -3.75 -0.23 -12.35
N GLU A 121 -2.91 0.56 -13.03
CA GLU A 121 -2.27 0.17 -14.29
C GLU A 121 -1.17 -0.90 -14.14
N GLU A 122 -0.65 -1.01 -12.92
CA GLU A 122 0.40 -1.93 -12.50
C GLU A 122 -0.15 -3.25 -11.94
N GLY A 123 -1.47 -3.47 -11.96
CA GLY A 123 -2.08 -4.74 -11.59
C GLY A 123 -1.99 -5.06 -10.09
N VAL A 124 -1.87 -6.35 -9.74
CA VAL A 124 -1.61 -6.78 -8.37
C VAL A 124 -0.11 -6.93 -8.17
N ARG A 125 0.43 -6.27 -7.16
CA ARG A 125 1.83 -6.35 -6.73
C ARG A 125 1.93 -7.17 -5.46
N VAL A 126 3.01 -7.92 -5.31
CA VAL A 126 3.25 -8.79 -4.15
C VAL A 126 4.56 -8.38 -3.49
N TRP A 127 4.49 -8.05 -2.21
CA TRP A 127 5.58 -7.50 -1.43
C TRP A 127 5.92 -8.41 -0.24
N ASP A 128 7.21 -8.66 -0.03
CA ASP A 128 7.75 -9.12 1.24
C ASP A 128 8.11 -7.90 2.09
N ILE A 129 7.41 -7.76 3.22
CA ILE A 129 7.62 -6.69 4.20
C ILE A 129 8.18 -7.21 5.53
N SER A 130 8.72 -8.44 5.56
CA SER A 130 9.34 -9.03 6.77
C SER A 130 10.44 -8.14 7.37
N ASN A 131 11.19 -7.45 6.52
CA ASN A 131 12.01 -6.31 6.89
C ASN A 131 11.31 -5.00 6.47
N PRO A 132 10.64 -4.29 7.40
CA PRO A 132 9.85 -3.13 7.04
C PRO A 132 10.70 -1.91 6.65
N PHE A 133 12.02 -1.93 6.89
CA PHE A 133 12.95 -0.89 6.43
C PHE A 133 13.37 -1.06 4.97
N LEU A 134 13.22 -2.27 4.44
CA LEU A 134 13.60 -2.61 3.07
C LEU A 134 12.57 -3.57 2.47
N PRO A 135 11.34 -3.12 2.23
CA PRO A 135 10.31 -3.93 1.60
C PRO A 135 10.74 -4.29 0.17
N ARG A 136 10.39 -5.50 -0.28
CA ARG A 136 10.82 -6.03 -1.59
C ARG A 136 9.62 -6.49 -2.39
N GLU A 137 9.49 -6.04 -3.63
CA GLU A 137 8.58 -6.67 -4.58
C GLU A 137 9.11 -8.07 -4.92
N ILE A 138 8.27 -9.08 -4.78
CA ILE A 138 8.60 -10.50 -4.98
C ILE A 138 7.72 -11.18 -6.04
N GLY A 139 6.75 -10.46 -6.59
CA GLY A 139 5.91 -10.94 -7.67
C GLY A 139 4.87 -9.92 -8.08
N TYR A 140 4.23 -10.15 -9.22
CA TYR A 140 3.12 -9.34 -9.69
C TYR A 140 2.24 -10.15 -10.65
N TYR A 141 1.03 -9.65 -10.86
CA TYR A 141 0.14 -10.09 -11.92
C TYR A 141 -0.43 -8.87 -12.65
N LEU A 142 -0.23 -8.84 -13.97
CA LEU A 142 -0.84 -7.85 -14.85
C LEU A 142 -2.03 -8.50 -15.55
N SER A 143 -3.22 -7.95 -15.33
CA SER A 143 -4.42 -8.37 -16.07
C SER A 143 -4.23 -8.16 -17.58
N PRO A 144 -4.97 -8.89 -18.44
CA PRO A 144 -5.15 -8.46 -19.81
C PRO A 144 -5.67 -7.01 -19.87
N ARG A 145 -5.40 -6.30 -20.97
CA ARG A 145 -6.03 -5.00 -21.19
C ARG A 145 -7.45 -5.22 -21.69
N TYR A 146 -8.43 -4.82 -20.89
CA TYR A 146 -9.83 -4.88 -21.27
C TYR A 146 -10.27 -3.55 -21.87
N PRO A 147 -11.10 -3.55 -22.93
CA PRO A 147 -11.75 -2.33 -23.41
C PRO A 147 -12.72 -1.85 -22.33
N GLY A 148 -12.68 -0.55 -22.01
CA GLY A 148 -13.50 -0.01 -20.93
C GLY A 148 -13.49 1.52 -20.88
N ARG A 149 -14.00 2.07 -19.78
CA ARG A 149 -14.09 3.51 -19.55
C ARG A 149 -12.72 4.19 -19.48
N PHE A 150 -11.70 3.48 -19.01
CA PHE A 150 -10.37 4.02 -18.74
C PHE A 150 -9.34 3.53 -19.77
N PRO A 151 -8.30 4.33 -20.08
CA PRO A 151 -7.39 4.06 -21.20
C PRO A 151 -6.48 2.83 -21.01
N ASN A 152 -6.28 2.37 -19.79
CA ASN A 152 -5.47 1.20 -19.43
C ASN A 152 -6.08 0.50 -18.21
N ARG A 153 -5.44 -0.56 -17.68
CA ARG A 153 -5.97 -1.38 -16.57
C ARG A 153 -6.48 -0.55 -15.39
N GLN A 154 -7.50 -1.06 -14.72
CA GLN A 154 -8.12 -0.41 -13.58
C GLN A 154 -8.27 -1.39 -12.42
N VAL A 155 -7.15 -2.01 -12.03
CA VAL A 155 -7.12 -2.94 -10.90
C VAL A 155 -7.21 -2.16 -9.59
N ARG A 156 -8.37 -2.22 -8.93
CA ARG A 156 -8.67 -1.40 -7.75
C ARG A 156 -8.57 -2.18 -6.44
N GLU A 157 -9.14 -3.38 -6.43
CA GLU A 157 -9.22 -4.17 -5.21
C GLU A 157 -8.46 -5.48 -5.36
N VAL A 158 -7.86 -5.92 -4.25
CA VAL A 158 -7.41 -7.29 -4.05
C VAL A 158 -7.89 -7.74 -2.67
N TYR A 159 -8.42 -8.95 -2.62
CA TYR A 159 -8.89 -9.59 -1.39
C TYR A 159 -8.39 -11.03 -1.38
N GLN A 160 -7.92 -11.53 -0.24
CA GLN A 160 -7.66 -12.95 -0.06
C GLN A 160 -8.76 -13.58 0.76
N ASP A 161 -9.33 -14.67 0.24
CA ASP A 161 -10.12 -15.60 1.04
C ASP A 161 -9.17 -16.43 1.94
N PRO A 162 -9.26 -16.31 3.27
CA PRO A 162 -8.36 -17.02 4.18
C PRO A 162 -8.52 -18.54 4.13
N ASP A 163 -9.70 -19.06 3.78
CA ASP A 163 -9.98 -20.50 3.79
C ASP A 163 -9.36 -21.21 2.58
N THR A 164 -9.40 -20.55 1.42
CA THR A 164 -8.90 -21.13 0.16
C THR A 164 -7.54 -20.58 -0.27
N SER A 165 -7.08 -19.51 0.38
CA SER A 165 -5.92 -18.70 -0.03
C SER A 165 -6.00 -18.15 -1.46
N LEU A 166 -7.19 -18.11 -2.05
CA LEU A 166 -7.44 -17.52 -3.36
C LEU A 166 -7.52 -16.00 -3.24
N LEU A 167 -6.96 -15.32 -4.24
CA LEU A 167 -7.02 -13.88 -4.36
C LEU A 167 -8.13 -13.50 -5.35
N TYR A 168 -8.96 -12.55 -4.98
CA TYR A 168 -10.01 -11.96 -5.78
C TYR A 168 -9.58 -10.55 -6.14
N MET A 169 -9.33 -10.32 -7.42
CA MET A 169 -8.93 -9.03 -7.97
C MET A 169 -10.06 -8.44 -8.80
N THR A 170 -10.36 -7.15 -8.64
CA THR A 170 -11.34 -6.45 -9.47
C THR A 170 -10.66 -5.54 -10.50
N ASP A 171 -11.22 -5.46 -11.71
CA ASP A 171 -10.79 -4.50 -12.74
C ASP A 171 -12.00 -3.71 -13.28
N ALA A 172 -11.95 -2.38 -13.17
CA ALA A 172 -13.06 -1.50 -13.53
C ALA A 172 -13.25 -1.28 -15.04
N ASN A 173 -12.38 -1.81 -15.91
CA ASN A 173 -12.59 -1.73 -17.36
C ASN A 173 -13.46 -2.85 -17.92
N GLY A 174 -13.56 -4.01 -17.26
CA GLY A 174 -14.42 -5.09 -17.75
C GLY A 174 -13.98 -6.52 -17.44
N ALA A 175 -12.84 -6.74 -16.78
CA ALA A 175 -12.47 -8.09 -16.32
C ALA A 175 -13.46 -8.64 -15.27
N GLY A 176 -14.22 -7.76 -14.62
CA GLY A 176 -15.01 -8.12 -13.44
C GLY A 176 -14.08 -8.59 -12.34
N ILE A 177 -14.28 -9.84 -11.90
CA ILE A 177 -13.48 -10.49 -10.87
C ILE A 177 -12.57 -11.54 -11.52
N THR A 178 -11.26 -11.41 -11.29
CA THR A 178 -10.27 -12.44 -11.62
C THR A 178 -9.84 -13.15 -10.34
N VAL A 179 -9.81 -14.48 -10.38
CA VAL A 179 -9.35 -15.31 -9.27
C VAL A 179 -7.90 -15.74 -9.52
N LEU A 180 -7.02 -15.45 -8.58
CA LEU A 180 -5.59 -15.77 -8.63
C LEU A 180 -5.21 -16.65 -7.43
N ARG A 181 -4.05 -17.29 -7.51
CA ARG A 181 -3.42 -17.98 -6.38
C ARG A 181 -1.95 -17.58 -6.33
N TRP A 182 -1.48 -17.18 -5.15
CA TRP A 182 -0.05 -16.99 -4.94
C TRP A 182 0.67 -18.34 -4.91
N VAL A 183 1.70 -18.47 -5.76
CA VAL A 183 2.52 -19.70 -5.90
C VAL A 183 3.99 -19.48 -5.54
N GLY A 184 4.37 -18.25 -5.19
CA GLY A 184 5.73 -17.93 -4.75
C GLY A 184 5.96 -18.19 -3.26
N PRO A 185 7.12 -17.80 -2.73
CA PRO A 185 7.45 -18.03 -1.33
C PRO A 185 6.51 -17.24 -0.40
N ILE A 186 6.23 -17.83 0.76
CA ILE A 186 5.56 -17.16 1.88
C ILE A 186 6.64 -16.85 2.91
N PRO A 187 6.95 -15.57 3.20
CA PRO A 187 7.93 -15.21 4.21
C PRO A 187 7.54 -15.79 5.56
N SER A 188 8.41 -16.63 6.12
CA SER A 188 8.21 -17.31 7.41
C SER A 188 8.65 -16.47 8.60
N ARG A 189 9.42 -15.41 8.36
CA ARG A 189 9.85 -14.48 9.40
C ARG A 189 8.73 -13.51 9.71
N THR A 190 8.39 -13.39 10.99
CA THR A 190 7.51 -12.32 11.48
C THR A 190 8.11 -10.96 11.13
N VAL A 191 7.24 -10.01 10.80
CA VAL A 191 7.64 -8.62 10.57
C VAL A 191 8.38 -8.10 11.81
N ILE A 192 9.60 -7.62 11.61
CA ILE A 192 10.43 -7.08 12.69
C ILE A 192 9.85 -5.71 13.10
N PRO A 193 9.65 -5.40 14.40
CA PRO A 193 9.28 -4.06 14.82
C PRO A 193 10.31 -3.01 14.38
N ALA A 194 9.86 -1.80 14.06
CA ALA A 194 10.80 -0.72 13.72
C ALA A 194 11.58 -0.21 14.94
N ALA A 195 10.91 -0.10 16.09
CA ALA A 195 11.55 0.22 17.36
C ALA A 195 11.36 -0.92 18.37
N TYR A 196 12.37 -1.11 19.23
CA TYR A 196 12.24 -1.97 20.40
C TYR A 196 11.68 -1.15 21.58
N PRO A 197 10.71 -1.68 22.36
CA PRO A 197 10.22 -0.99 23.55
C PRO A 197 11.37 -0.64 24.50
N GLY A 198 11.63 0.67 24.68
CA GLY A 198 12.69 1.18 25.57
C GLY A 198 13.98 1.65 24.90
N ALA A 199 14.12 1.51 23.57
CA ALA A 199 15.17 2.21 22.83
C ALA A 199 14.72 3.66 22.61
N ARG A 200 15.32 4.61 23.34
CA ARG A 200 15.22 6.05 23.06
C ARG A 200 16.39 6.51 22.21
#